data_AF-A0A4U1CES2-F1
#
_entry.id   AF-A0A4U1CES2-F1
#
_cell.length_a   1.000
_cell.length_b   1.000
_cell.length_c   1.000
_cell.angle_alpha   90.00
_cell.angle_beta   90.00
_cell.angle_gamma   90.00
#
_symmetry.space_group_name_H-M   'P 1'
#
loop_
_entity.id
_entity.type
_entity.pdbx_description
1 polymer ?
#
loop_
_entity_poly.entity_id
_entity_poly.type
_entity_poly.pdbx_seq_one_letter_code
_entity_poly.pdbx_strand_id
1 'polypeptide(L)'
;MLDRNKELINAVKICWIIISTFSIVIILIFTIVNPTLILNSTPTCTARINGGSCILCGSTRAFIAISNFEFRNAYEFNKISLLLYILLIINSLLFLKYVFFLKFKYKTT
;
A
#
# COMPACT_ATOMS: atom_id res chain seq x y z
N MET A 1 -2.51 33.53 10.88
CA MET A 1 -1.41 32.55 10.64
C MET A 1 -1.83 31.38 9.74
N LEU A 2 -3.09 30.92 9.80
CA LEU A 2 -3.61 29.80 9.01
C LEU A 2 -3.79 30.11 7.50
N ASP A 3 -3.98 31.38 7.11
CA ASP A 3 -4.20 31.74 5.69
C ASP A 3 -2.93 31.63 4.82
N ARG A 4 -1.73 31.79 5.40
CA ARG A 4 -0.46 31.69 4.65
C ARG A 4 -0.11 30.26 4.20
N ASN A 5 -0.71 29.24 4.82
CA ASN A 5 -0.36 27.84 4.58
C ASN A 5 -1.48 27.03 3.92
N LYS A 6 -2.54 27.68 3.41
CA LYS A 6 -3.64 26.98 2.73
C LYS A 6 -3.15 26.19 1.53
N GLU A 7 -2.22 26.75 0.75
CA GLU A 7 -1.63 26.08 -0.40
C GLU A 7 -0.85 24.82 0.01
N LEU A 8 -0.04 24.91 1.07
CA LEU A 8 0.70 23.76 1.60
C LEU A 8 -0.24 22.67 2.11
N ILE A 9 -1.28 23.04 2.87
CA ILE A 9 -2.28 22.09 3.36
C ILE A 9 -2.99 21.40 2.20
N ASN A 10 -3.36 22.15 1.15
CA ASN A 10 -3.97 21.59 -0.05
C ASN A 10 -3.00 20.65 -0.78
N ALA A 11 -1.73 21.01 -0.91
CA ALA A 11 -0.72 20.17 -1.54
C ALA A 11 -0.54 18.84 -0.78
N VAL A 12 -0.35 18.90 0.54
CA VAL A 12 -0.25 17.71 1.40
C VAL A 12 -1.48 16.82 1.27
N LYS A 13 -2.66 17.43 1.22
CA LYS A 13 -3.92 16.72 1.05
C LYS A 13 -4.02 16.03 -0.32
N ILE A 14 -3.62 16.69 -1.40
CA ILE A 14 -3.57 16.10 -2.74
C ILE A 14 -2.60 14.91 -2.76
N CYS A 15 -1.39 15.09 -2.23
CA CYS A 15 -0.40 14.00 -2.10
C CYS A 15 -0.99 12.81 -1.33
N TRP A 16 -1.66 13.07 -0.20
CA TRP A 16 -2.29 12.02 0.59
C TRP A 16 -3.39 11.27 -0.18
N ILE A 17 -4.23 11.98 -0.94
CA ILE A 17 -5.26 11.36 -1.79
C ILE A 17 -4.63 10.46 -2.85
N ILE A 18 -3.57 10.92 -3.52
CA ILE A 18 -2.84 10.14 -4.53
C ILE A 18 -2.26 8.87 -3.91
N ILE A 19 -1.51 8.99 -2.81
CA ILE A 19 -0.91 7.85 -2.10
C ILE A 19 -1.99 6.86 -1.64
N SER A 20 -3.11 7.36 -1.13
CA SER A 20 -4.23 6.52 -0.67
C SER A 20 -4.90 5.78 -1.80
N THR A 21 -5.03 6.42 -2.97
CA THR A 21 -5.58 5.79 -4.17
C THR A 21 -4.68 4.65 -4.62
N PHE A 22 -3.36 4.88 -4.70
CA PHE A 22 -2.40 3.83 -5.02
C PHE A 22 -2.36 2.71 -3.97
N SER A 23 -2.51 3.04 -2.69
CA SER A 23 -2.56 2.04 -1.60
C SER A 23 -3.69 1.03 -1.82
N ILE A 24 -4.89 1.52 -2.16
CA ILE A 24 -6.05 0.66 -2.46
C ILE A 24 -5.77 -0.19 -3.69
N VAL A 25 -5.26 0.41 -4.78
CA VAL A 25 -4.94 -0.32 -6.01
C VAL A 25 -3.95 -1.44 -5.76
N ILE A 26 -2.89 -1.19 -4.98
CA ILE A 26 -1.90 -2.20 -4.61
C ILE A 26 -2.56 -3.35 -3.84
N ILE A 27 -3.36 -3.06 -2.81
CA ILE A 27 -4.05 -4.09 -2.02
C ILE A 27 -4.97 -4.94 -2.93
N LEU A 28 -5.72 -4.29 -3.82
CA LEU A 28 -6.62 -4.98 -4.74
C LEU A 28 -5.86 -5.88 -5.71
N ILE A 29 -4.76 -5.41 -6.29
CA ILE A 29 -3.92 -6.21 -7.20
C ILE A 29 -3.47 -7.50 -6.51
N PHE A 30 -2.90 -7.40 -5.31
CA PHE A 30 -2.38 -8.57 -4.60
C PHE A 30 -3.46 -9.52 -4.09
N THR A 31 -4.70 -9.04 -3.93
CA THR A 31 -5.82 -9.84 -3.43
C THR A 31 -6.63 -10.50 -4.56
N ILE A 32 -6.71 -9.88 -5.73
CA ILE A 32 -7.57 -10.32 -6.84
C ILE A 32 -6.77 -11.00 -7.95
N VAL A 33 -5.56 -10.53 -8.25
CA VAL A 33 -4.78 -11.04 -9.38
C VAL A 33 -4.11 -12.36 -9.00
N ASN A 34 -4.04 -13.29 -9.96
CA ASN A 34 -3.40 -14.58 -9.75
C ASN A 34 -1.92 -14.40 -9.34
N PRO A 35 -1.49 -14.98 -8.20
CA PRO A 35 -0.11 -14.92 -7.73
C PRO A 35 0.95 -15.31 -8.76
N THR A 36 0.67 -16.29 -9.62
CA THR A 36 1.64 -16.76 -10.63
C THR A 36 1.93 -15.68 -11.67
N LEU A 37 0.91 -14.92 -12.08
CA LEU A 37 1.05 -13.84 -13.05
C LEU A 37 1.89 -12.68 -12.48
N ILE A 38 1.67 -12.35 -11.20
CA ILE A 38 2.46 -11.34 -10.50
C ILE A 38 3.93 -11.78 -10.38
N LEU A 39 4.16 -13.03 -9.96
CA LEU A 39 5.50 -13.56 -9.73
C LEU A 39 6.29 -13.72 -11.04
N ASN A 40 5.65 -14.14 -12.13
CA ASN A 40 6.29 -14.24 -13.44
C ASN A 40 6.69 -12.88 -14.00
N SER A 41 5.96 -11.82 -13.63
CA SER A 41 6.27 -10.44 -14.03
C SER A 41 7.28 -9.77 -13.11
N THR A 42 7.69 -10.43 -12.02
CA THR A 42 8.60 -9.85 -11.03
C THR A 42 10.05 -10.21 -11.38
N PRO A 43 10.94 -9.22 -11.56
CA PRO A 43 12.34 -9.50 -11.89
C PRO A 43 13.05 -10.27 -10.78
N THR A 44 14.04 -11.06 -11.16
CA THR A 44 14.91 -11.76 -10.21
C THR A 44 15.78 -10.74 -9.47
N CYS A 45 15.86 -10.87 -8.13
CA CYS A 45 16.67 -9.99 -7.32
C CYS A 45 18.12 -10.50 -7.27
N THR A 46 18.99 -9.90 -8.07
CA THR A 46 20.43 -10.24 -8.15
C THR A 46 21.15 -10.12 -6.82
N ALA A 47 20.82 -9.09 -6.02
CA ALA A 47 21.40 -8.91 -4.69
C ALA A 47 21.17 -10.13 -3.77
N ARG A 48 19.95 -10.69 -3.77
CA ARG A 48 19.62 -11.86 -2.94
C ARG A 48 20.28 -13.15 -3.46
N ILE A 49 20.43 -13.28 -4.78
CA ILE A 49 21.15 -14.40 -5.40
C ILE A 49 22.63 -14.39 -4.97
N ASN A 50 23.22 -13.20 -4.89
CA ASN A 50 24.61 -13.02 -4.48
C ASN A 50 24.80 -12.97 -2.94
N GLY A 51 23.79 -13.37 -2.16
CA GLY A 51 23.85 -13.36 -0.68
C GLY A 51 23.80 -11.97 -0.04
N GLY A 52 23.58 -10.92 -0.82
CA GLY A 52 23.45 -9.55 -0.34
C GLY A 52 22.08 -9.26 0.29
N SER A 53 22.05 -8.28 1.20
CA SER A 53 20.81 -7.80 1.81
C SER A 53 20.11 -6.77 0.91
N CYS A 54 18.84 -6.98 0.58
CA CYS A 54 18.00 -5.97 -0.05
C CYS A 54 16.75 -5.75 0.80
N ILE A 55 16.52 -4.51 1.23
CA ILE A 55 15.44 -4.16 2.16
C ILE A 55 14.06 -4.45 1.55
N LEU A 56 13.94 -4.32 0.23
CA LEU A 56 12.71 -4.47 -0.52
C LEU A 56 12.61 -5.82 -1.24
N CYS A 57 13.62 -6.68 -1.15
CA CYS A 57 13.53 -8.00 -1.78
C CYS A 57 12.44 -8.84 -1.08
N GLY A 58 11.67 -9.55 -1.87
CA GLY A 58 10.59 -10.40 -1.34
C GLY A 58 9.34 -9.65 -0.91
N SER A 59 9.24 -8.33 -1.06
CA SER A 59 8.02 -7.57 -0.72
C SER A 59 6.80 -8.04 -1.52
N THR A 60 6.95 -8.27 -2.82
CA THR A 60 5.89 -8.85 -3.67
C THR A 60 5.44 -10.21 -3.16
N ARG A 61 6.39 -11.11 -2.82
CA ARG A 61 6.08 -12.45 -2.28
C ARG A 61 5.42 -12.34 -0.91
N ALA A 62 5.87 -11.41 -0.07
CA ALA A 62 5.28 -11.16 1.23
C ALA A 62 3.85 -10.63 1.09
N PHE A 63 3.57 -9.71 0.17
CA PHE A 63 2.22 -9.18 -0.06
C PHE A 63 1.27 -10.25 -0.60
N ILE A 64 1.74 -11.11 -1.50
CA ILE A 64 0.98 -12.30 -1.94
C ILE A 64 0.68 -13.23 -0.76
N ALA A 65 1.70 -13.55 0.05
CA ALA A 65 1.54 -14.42 1.21
C ALA A 65 0.56 -13.82 2.25
N ILE A 66 0.64 -12.50 2.50
CA ILE A 66 -0.31 -11.78 3.37
C ILE A 66 -1.73 -11.87 2.80
N SER A 67 -1.93 -11.63 1.50
CA SER A 67 -3.23 -11.74 0.83
C SER A 67 -3.80 -13.16 0.87
N ASN A 68 -2.95 -14.19 0.98
CA ASN A 68 -3.34 -15.60 1.15
C ASN A 68 -3.42 -16.05 2.63
N PHE A 69 -3.35 -15.12 3.59
CA PHE A 69 -3.34 -15.40 5.04
C PHE A 69 -2.14 -16.24 5.53
N GLU A 70 -1.06 -16.33 4.76
CA GLU A 70 0.18 -17.04 5.08
C GLU A 70 1.20 -16.12 5.80
N PHE A 71 0.84 -15.59 6.96
CA PHE A 71 1.62 -14.57 7.66
C PHE A 71 3.04 -15.01 8.04
N ARG A 72 3.24 -16.30 8.34
CA ARG A 72 4.57 -16.85 8.64
C ARG A 72 5.48 -16.77 7.43
N ASN A 73 5.00 -17.19 6.26
CA ASN A 73 5.74 -17.11 5.01
C ASN A 73 6.04 -15.66 4.64
N ALA A 74 5.07 -14.77 4.84
CA ALA A 74 5.28 -13.34 4.62
C ALA A 74 6.41 -12.75 5.47
N TYR A 75 6.48 -13.14 6.75
CA TYR A 75 7.53 -12.69 7.66
C TYR A 75 8.93 -13.18 7.23
N GLU A 76 9.02 -14.44 6.77
CA GLU A 76 10.26 -15.00 6.21
C GLU A 76 10.68 -14.33 4.90
N PHE A 77 9.72 -13.93 4.07
CA PHE A 77 10.02 -13.20 2.82
C PHE A 77 10.51 -11.79 3.09
N ASN A 78 9.81 -11.03 3.94
CA ASN A 78 10.17 -9.68 4.35
C ASN A 78 9.44 -9.25 5.64
N LYS A 79 10.19 -9.10 6.74
CA LYS A 79 9.66 -8.73 8.06
C LYS A 79 8.92 -7.39 8.08
N ILE A 80 9.39 -6.42 7.29
CA ILE A 80 8.82 -5.06 7.24
C ILE A 80 7.52 -5.05 6.45
N SER A 81 7.36 -5.95 5.49
CA SER A 81 6.18 -6.00 4.62
C SER A 81 4.86 -6.19 5.37
N LEU A 82 4.87 -6.92 6.50
CA LEU A 82 3.67 -7.06 7.33
C LEU A 82 3.21 -5.72 7.91
N LEU A 83 4.15 -4.97 8.49
CA LEU A 83 3.87 -3.63 9.02
C LEU A 83 3.41 -2.68 7.90
N LEU A 84 4.10 -2.69 6.76
CA LEU A 84 3.76 -1.85 5.62
C LEU A 84 2.36 -2.16 5.08
N TYR A 85 2.00 -3.44 4.96
CA TYR A 85 0.68 -3.85 4.49
C TYR A 85 -0.43 -3.37 5.43
N ILE A 86 -0.22 -3.46 6.76
CA ILE A 86 -1.16 -2.93 7.76
C ILE A 86 -1.31 -1.41 7.62
N LEU A 87 -0.21 -0.67 7.44
CA LEU A 87 -0.26 0.78 7.24
C LEU A 87 -1.05 1.15 5.97
N LEU A 88 -0.90 0.39 4.88
CA LEU A 88 -1.68 0.59 3.65
C LEU A 88 -3.17 0.34 3.88
N ILE A 89 -3.54 -0.70 4.63
CA ILE A 89 -4.96 -0.96 4.99
C ILE A 89 -5.51 0.21 5.80
N ILE A 90 -4.82 0.60 6.87
CA ILE A 90 -5.26 1.70 7.74
C ILE A 90 -5.43 2.99 6.94
N ASN A 91 -4.43 3.34 6.12
CA ASN A 91 -4.49 4.51 5.25
C ASN A 91 -5.69 4.45 4.29
N SER A 92 -5.94 3.29 3.69
CA SER A 92 -7.07 3.06 2.78
C SER A 92 -8.42 3.22 3.49
N LEU A 93 -8.57 2.68 4.72
CA LEU A 93 -9.79 2.83 5.51
C LEU A 93 -10.05 4.30 5.90
N LEU A 94 -9.00 5.03 6.29
CA LEU A 94 -9.10 6.46 6.60
C LEU A 94 -9.51 7.27 5.37
N PHE A 95 -8.96 6.96 4.21
CA PHE A 95 -9.31 7.60 2.95
C PHE A 95 -10.76 7.31 2.55
N LEU A 96 -11.22 6.06 2.64
CA LEU A 96 -12.61 5.69 2.36
C LEU A 96 -13.59 6.41 3.29
N LYS A 97 -13.28 6.49 4.60
CA LYS A 97 -14.06 7.27 5.56
C LYS A 97 -14.11 8.75 5.18
N TYR A 98 -12.97 9.33 4.79
CA TYR A 98 -12.89 10.72 4.35
C TYR A 98 -13.76 10.99 3.11
N VAL A 99 -13.69 10.13 2.09
CA VAL A 99 -14.51 10.25 0.87
C VAL A 99 -16.01 10.08 1.19
N PHE A 100 -16.37 9.12 2.04
CA PHE A 100 -17.76 8.90 2.45
C PHE A 100 -18.32 10.11 3.20
N PHE A 101 -17.52 10.70 4.10
CA PHE A 101 -17.88 11.91 4.83
C PHE A 101 -18.07 13.12 3.91
N LEU A 102 -17.19 13.31 2.93
CA LEU A 102 -17.36 14.37 1.91
C LEU A 102 -18.66 14.18 1.12
N LYS A 103 -18.96 12.96 0.69
CA LYS A 103 -20.17 12.65 -0.06
C LYS A 103 -21.43 12.97 0.76
N PHE A 104 -21.41 12.72 2.06
CA PHE A 104 -22.51 13.06 2.96
C PHE A 104 -22.71 14.58 3.06
N LYS A 105 -21.62 15.35 3.24
CA LYS A 105 -21.67 16.82 3.31
C LYS A 105 -22.25 17.46 2.05
N TYR A 106 -21.86 16.96 0.87
CA TYR A 106 -22.38 17.44 -0.42
C TYR A 106 -23.83 17.05 -0.70
N LYS A 107 -24.36 16.00 -0.04
CA LYS A 107 -25.76 15.60 -0.18
C LYS A 107 -26.72 16.44 0.67
N THR A 108 -26.20 17.13 1.69
CA THR A 108 -26.97 17.96 2.63
C THR A 108 -26.90 19.47 2.36
N THR A 109 -26.26 19.89 1.27
CA THR A 109 -26.20 21.29 0.81
C THR A 109 -26.92 21.38 -0.53
#